data_AF-A0A3D4QIY8-F1
#
_entry.id   AF-A0A3D4QIY8-F1
#
_cell.length_a   1.000
_cell.length_b   1.000
_cell.length_c   1.000
_cell.angle_alpha   90.00
_cell.angle_beta   90.00
_cell.angle_gamma   90.00
#
_symmetry.space_group_name_H-M   'P 1'
#
loop_
_entity.id
_entity.type
_entity.pdbx_description
1 polymer ?
#
loop_
_entity_poly.entity_id
_entity_poly.type
_entity_poly.pdbx_seq_one_letter_code
_entity_poly.pdbx_strand_id
1 'polypeptide(L)'
;MTPNQLVDRIRRGDVDNAITDFLAATPEATLEMLAVNAMNWQMPDVAEAILRRLLRDDPENLGGQLTLAKVLYGARRFADALPHFEFTARHMPDDAWFQSGRLWGYSVLGRLDALRDAILEIKRQIPADRHVNWQHARQVENMPDITVRTLAARIAELRTRSVEERRTHTETTKVVTWTPRPRKAPLTDGIELFGWSSGLSEARAWFVVDDAHDIPATGRVQDGATLWSAPFIPSAGKHHRLRLYLEVDGQLFDGGEVTYNSPQRQPPSATTGSAAENGSTSLI
;
A
#
# COMPACT_ATOMS: atom_id res chain seq x y z
N MET A 1 -25.37 9.42 5.61
CA MET A 1 -23.93 9.42 5.96
C MET A 1 -23.22 10.47 5.11
N THR A 2 -22.20 11.17 5.61
CA THR A 2 -21.46 12.17 4.81
C THR A 2 -20.32 11.53 4.00
N PRO A 3 -19.81 12.18 2.94
CA PRO A 3 -18.64 11.69 2.19
C PRO A 3 -17.39 11.47 3.06
N ASN A 4 -17.15 12.34 4.05
CA ASN A 4 -16.01 12.17 4.95
C ASN A 4 -16.16 10.92 5.84
N GLN A 5 -17.37 10.66 6.33
CA GLN A 5 -17.67 9.45 7.12
C GLN A 5 -17.49 8.18 6.29
N LEU A 6 -17.87 8.20 5.01
CA LEU A 6 -17.62 7.10 4.06
C LEU A 6 -16.12 6.80 3.94
N VAL A 7 -15.32 7.84 3.62
CA VAL A 7 -13.87 7.71 3.43
C VAL A 7 -13.20 7.14 4.66
N ASP A 8 -13.51 7.67 5.84
CA ASP A 8 -12.90 7.23 7.09
C ASP A 8 -13.25 5.78 7.45
N ARG A 9 -14.45 5.32 7.12
CA ARG A 9 -14.84 3.91 7.36
C ARG A 9 -14.18 2.96 6.35
N ILE A 10 -14.12 3.33 5.08
CA ILE A 10 -13.39 2.56 4.05
C ILE A 10 -11.93 2.37 4.47
N ARG A 11 -11.25 3.43 4.91
CA ARG A 11 -9.85 3.36 5.36
C ARG A 11 -9.63 2.54 6.62
N ARG A 12 -10.68 2.36 7.43
CA ARG A 12 -10.67 1.47 8.60
C ARG A 12 -11.03 0.02 8.27
N GLY A 13 -11.27 -0.29 7.00
CA GLY A 13 -11.59 -1.64 6.51
C GLY A 13 -13.08 -1.97 6.48
N ASP A 14 -13.95 -1.04 6.87
CA ASP A 14 -15.40 -1.24 6.88
C ASP A 14 -16.04 -0.87 5.52
N VAL A 15 -15.53 -1.47 4.45
CA VAL A 15 -15.84 -1.06 3.07
C VAL A 15 -17.29 -1.33 2.71
N ASP A 16 -17.77 -2.55 2.89
CA ASP A 16 -19.10 -2.97 2.42
C ASP A 16 -20.23 -2.25 3.18
N ASN A 17 -20.14 -2.14 4.50
CA ASN A 17 -21.16 -1.45 5.29
C ASN A 17 -21.12 0.06 5.04
N ALA A 18 -19.93 0.67 4.93
CA ALA A 18 -19.84 2.10 4.65
C ALA A 18 -20.46 2.45 3.29
N ILE A 19 -20.16 1.68 2.25
CA ILE A 19 -20.77 1.89 0.93
C ILE A 19 -22.29 1.70 1.00
N THR A 20 -22.76 0.63 1.65
CA THR A 20 -24.20 0.35 1.79
C THR A 20 -24.94 1.49 2.50
N ASP A 21 -24.43 1.93 3.65
CA ASP A 21 -25.01 3.02 4.44
C ASP A 21 -24.97 4.36 3.68
N PHE A 22 -23.95 4.58 2.84
CA PHE A 22 -23.86 5.77 1.99
C PHE A 22 -24.95 5.76 0.94
N LEU A 23 -25.07 4.68 0.16
CA LEU A 23 -26.05 4.56 -0.92
C LEU A 23 -27.49 4.59 -0.38
N ALA A 24 -27.75 4.00 0.80
CA ALA A 24 -29.04 4.09 1.46
C ALA A 24 -29.42 5.54 1.83
N ALA A 25 -28.42 6.37 2.19
CA ALA A 25 -28.62 7.77 2.50
C ALA A 25 -28.56 8.70 1.27
N THR A 26 -28.21 8.18 0.10
CA THR A 26 -28.02 8.93 -1.15
C THR A 26 -28.53 8.08 -2.33
N PRO A 27 -29.86 7.89 -2.46
CA PRO A 27 -30.44 6.91 -3.37
C PRO A 27 -30.15 7.14 -4.86
N GLU A 28 -29.82 8.37 -5.24
CA GLU A 28 -29.39 8.76 -6.58
C GLU A 28 -27.93 8.40 -6.88
N ALA A 29 -27.14 8.06 -5.86
CA ALA A 29 -25.74 7.69 -6.05
C ALA A 29 -25.61 6.25 -6.53
N THR A 30 -24.65 6.03 -7.44
CA THR A 30 -24.24 4.70 -7.89
C THR A 30 -22.81 4.41 -7.46
N LEU A 31 -22.41 3.14 -7.43
CA LEU A 31 -21.03 2.74 -7.16
C LEU A 31 -20.06 3.34 -8.19
N GLU A 32 -20.45 3.41 -9.46
CA GLU A 32 -19.64 4.03 -10.51
C GLU A 32 -19.44 5.52 -10.25
N MET A 33 -20.52 6.26 -9.96
CA MET A 33 -20.42 7.69 -9.67
C MET A 33 -19.59 7.94 -8.41
N LEU A 34 -19.72 7.08 -7.40
CA LEU A 34 -18.93 7.16 -6.18
C LEU A 34 -17.44 6.90 -6.43
N ALA A 35 -17.11 5.91 -7.27
CA ALA A 35 -15.74 5.64 -7.69
C ALA A 35 -15.13 6.80 -8.48
N VAL A 36 -15.88 7.38 -9.43
CA VAL A 36 -15.46 8.56 -10.21
C VAL A 36 -15.24 9.77 -9.29
N ASN A 37 -16.13 10.00 -8.33
CA ASN A 37 -15.98 11.08 -7.36
C ASN A 37 -14.73 10.88 -6.49
N ALA A 38 -14.48 9.66 -6.01
CA ALA A 38 -13.27 9.34 -5.25
C ALA A 38 -11.99 9.59 -6.08
N MET A 39 -12.02 9.30 -7.38
CA MET A 39 -10.92 9.63 -8.29
C MET A 39 -10.73 11.15 -8.45
N ASN A 40 -11.82 11.90 -8.62
CA ASN A 40 -11.79 13.37 -8.72
C ASN A 40 -11.28 14.03 -7.43
N TRP A 41 -11.57 13.43 -6.28
CA TRP A 41 -11.04 13.85 -4.98
C TRP A 41 -9.60 13.39 -4.72
N GLN A 42 -8.93 12.77 -5.71
CA GLN A 42 -7.56 12.25 -5.59
C GLN A 42 -7.41 11.22 -4.46
N MET A 43 -8.42 10.37 -4.27
CA MET A 43 -8.42 9.28 -3.28
C MET A 43 -8.39 7.92 -3.98
N PRO A 44 -7.26 7.51 -4.57
CA PRO A 44 -7.16 6.27 -5.35
C PRO A 44 -7.36 5.02 -4.49
N ASP A 45 -7.03 5.07 -3.19
CA ASP A 45 -7.27 3.99 -2.23
C ASP A 45 -8.77 3.74 -2.03
N VAL A 46 -9.54 4.82 -1.87
CA VAL A 46 -10.99 4.78 -1.72
C VAL A 46 -11.66 4.34 -3.02
N ALA A 47 -11.21 4.92 -4.15
CA ALA A 47 -11.70 4.53 -5.48
C ALA A 47 -11.48 3.04 -5.75
N GLU A 48 -10.29 2.51 -5.45
CA GLU A 48 -10.01 1.08 -5.58
C GLU A 48 -10.98 0.22 -4.76
N ALA A 49 -11.22 0.58 -3.48
CA ALA A 49 -12.13 -0.17 -2.62
C ALA A 49 -13.56 -0.22 -3.18
N ILE A 50 -14.06 0.92 -3.68
CA ILE A 50 -15.38 1.03 -4.30
C ILE A 50 -15.44 0.24 -5.61
N LEU A 51 -14.42 0.34 -6.47
CA LEU A 51 -14.36 -0.38 -7.74
C LEU A 51 -14.27 -1.89 -7.54
N ARG A 52 -13.53 -2.35 -6.54
CA ARG A 52 -13.50 -3.77 -6.15
C ARG A 52 -14.86 -4.23 -5.65
N ARG A 53 -15.63 -3.37 -4.97
CA ARG A 53 -17.01 -3.70 -4.59
C ARG A 53 -17.90 -3.78 -5.83
N LEU A 54 -17.85 -2.77 -6.70
CA LEU A 54 -18.59 -2.74 -7.97
C LEU A 54 -18.35 -4.01 -8.77
N LEU A 55 -17.10 -4.43 -8.95
CA LEU A 55 -16.75 -5.62 -9.73
C LEU A 55 -17.00 -6.95 -9.02
N ARG A 56 -17.27 -6.94 -7.70
CA ARG A 56 -17.83 -8.12 -7.02
C ARG A 56 -19.31 -8.28 -7.36
N ASP A 57 -20.04 -7.17 -7.41
CA ASP A 57 -21.48 -7.16 -7.68
C ASP A 57 -21.78 -7.31 -9.18
N ASP A 58 -20.95 -6.72 -10.04
CA ASP A 58 -21.03 -6.78 -11.50
C ASP A 58 -19.62 -6.96 -12.11
N PRO A 59 -19.16 -8.21 -12.27
CA PRO A 59 -17.84 -8.50 -12.84
C PRO A 59 -17.68 -8.08 -14.32
N GLU A 60 -18.77 -7.91 -15.06
CA GLU A 60 -18.74 -7.57 -16.48
C GLU A 60 -18.78 -6.05 -16.74
N ASN A 61 -18.83 -5.25 -15.68
CA ASN A 61 -18.85 -3.80 -15.77
C ASN A 61 -17.57 -3.24 -16.43
N LEU A 62 -17.63 -2.94 -17.73
CA LEU A 62 -16.48 -2.45 -18.50
C LEU A 62 -15.93 -1.12 -17.97
N GLY A 63 -16.79 -0.24 -17.49
CA GLY A 63 -16.40 1.04 -16.88
C GLY A 63 -15.60 0.83 -15.59
N GLY A 64 -16.06 -0.07 -14.73
CA GLY A 64 -15.40 -0.49 -13.50
C GLY A 64 -14.07 -1.18 -13.76
N GLN A 65 -14.03 -2.11 -14.71
CA GLN A 65 -12.82 -2.81 -15.14
C GLN A 65 -11.75 -1.83 -15.61
N LEU A 66 -12.11 -0.89 -16.50
CA LEU A 66 -11.20 0.14 -16.98
C LEU A 66 -10.71 1.06 -15.85
N THR A 67 -11.63 1.53 -15.02
CA THR A 67 -11.29 2.49 -13.98
C THR A 67 -10.38 1.85 -12.94
N LEU A 68 -10.64 0.60 -12.56
CA LEU A 68 -9.76 -0.16 -11.66
C LEU A 68 -8.38 -0.39 -12.29
N ALA A 69 -8.32 -0.75 -13.58
CA ALA A 69 -7.06 -0.88 -14.31
C ALA A 69 -6.24 0.42 -14.27
N LYS A 70 -6.88 1.58 -14.45
CA LYS A 70 -6.24 2.91 -14.36
C LYS A 70 -5.72 3.21 -12.96
N VAL A 71 -6.51 2.92 -11.92
CA VAL A 71 -6.10 3.12 -10.51
C VAL A 71 -4.87 2.27 -10.19
N LEU A 72 -4.91 0.98 -10.54
CA LEU A 72 -3.81 0.04 -10.33
C LEU A 72 -2.57 0.42 -11.14
N TYR A 73 -2.76 0.87 -12.39
CA TYR A 73 -1.68 1.38 -13.22
C TYR A 73 -1.00 2.61 -12.60
N GLY A 74 -1.78 3.59 -12.13
CA GLY A 74 -1.26 4.77 -11.43
C GLY A 74 -0.49 4.41 -10.16
N ALA A 75 -0.94 3.37 -9.44
CA ALA A 75 -0.26 2.80 -8.28
C ALA A 75 0.93 1.89 -8.63
N ARG A 76 1.27 1.76 -9.92
CA ARG A 76 2.32 0.86 -10.45
C ARG A 76 2.12 -0.63 -10.14
N ARG A 77 0.88 -1.03 -9.85
CA ARG A 77 0.47 -2.42 -9.58
C ARG A 77 0.09 -3.14 -10.87
N PHE A 78 1.07 -3.27 -11.76
CA PHE A 78 0.82 -3.70 -13.14
C PHE A 78 0.37 -5.15 -13.28
N ALA A 79 0.80 -6.03 -12.36
CA ALA A 79 0.33 -7.40 -12.28
C ALA A 79 -1.17 -7.47 -11.98
N ASP A 80 -1.66 -6.58 -11.11
CA ASP A 80 -3.08 -6.51 -10.75
C ASP A 80 -3.90 -5.81 -11.85
N ALA A 81 -3.31 -4.84 -12.55
CA ALA A 81 -3.98 -4.09 -13.62
C ALA A 81 -4.18 -4.91 -14.91
N LEU A 82 -3.23 -5.80 -15.24
CA LEU A 82 -3.22 -6.53 -16.51
C LEU A 82 -4.50 -7.35 -16.77
N PRO A 83 -5.03 -8.15 -15.83
CA PRO A 83 -6.28 -8.90 -16.05
C PRO A 83 -7.47 -8.01 -16.43
N HIS A 84 -7.54 -6.81 -15.87
CA HIS A 84 -8.58 -5.83 -16.19
C HIS A 84 -8.41 -5.27 -17.61
N PHE A 85 -7.18 -4.94 -18.03
CA PHE A 85 -6.90 -4.54 -19.41
C PHE A 85 -7.14 -5.67 -20.41
N GLU A 86 -6.81 -6.92 -20.07
CA GLU A 86 -7.10 -8.09 -20.91
C GLU A 86 -8.61 -8.32 -21.05
N PHE A 87 -9.36 -8.11 -19.97
CA PHE A 87 -10.82 -8.20 -20.00
C PHE A 87 -11.40 -7.13 -20.93
N THR A 88 -11.06 -5.86 -20.72
CA THR A 88 -11.63 -4.77 -21.51
C THR A 88 -11.19 -4.83 -22.98
N ALA A 89 -9.92 -5.18 -23.26
CA ALA A 89 -9.43 -5.34 -24.63
C ALA A 89 -10.09 -6.50 -25.40
N ARG A 90 -10.57 -7.55 -24.72
CA ARG A 90 -11.34 -8.62 -25.35
C ARG A 90 -12.76 -8.20 -25.71
N HIS A 91 -13.39 -7.38 -24.88
CA HIS A 91 -14.78 -6.94 -25.07
C HIS A 91 -14.91 -5.70 -25.97
N MET A 92 -13.87 -4.87 -26.03
CA MET A 92 -13.77 -3.73 -26.93
C MET A 92 -12.42 -3.78 -27.66
N PRO A 93 -12.27 -4.70 -28.63
CA PRO A 93 -11.00 -4.92 -29.32
C PRO A 93 -10.49 -3.68 -30.06
N ASP A 94 -11.39 -2.80 -30.47
CA ASP A 94 -11.09 -1.60 -31.25
C ASP A 94 -10.64 -0.42 -30.37
N ASP A 95 -10.77 -0.54 -29.04
CA ASP A 95 -10.41 0.52 -28.11
C ASP A 95 -8.89 0.57 -27.91
N ALA A 96 -8.29 1.65 -28.42
CA ALA A 96 -6.85 1.82 -28.40
C ALA A 96 -6.26 1.95 -26.99
N TRP A 97 -7.04 2.44 -26.03
CA TRP A 97 -6.60 2.58 -24.65
C TRP A 97 -6.48 1.21 -23.98
N PHE A 98 -7.46 0.33 -24.19
CA PHE A 98 -7.44 -1.03 -23.62
C PHE A 98 -6.32 -1.86 -24.21
N GLN A 99 -6.14 -1.77 -25.53
CA GLN A 99 -5.06 -2.45 -26.22
C GLN A 99 -3.68 -1.94 -25.77
N SER A 100 -3.53 -0.62 -25.63
CA SER A 100 -2.28 -0.04 -25.13
C SER A 100 -1.99 -0.48 -23.69
N GLY A 101 -3.00 -0.51 -22.81
CA GLY A 101 -2.86 -0.99 -21.44
C GLY A 101 -2.46 -2.48 -21.37
N ARG A 102 -3.07 -3.32 -22.20
CA ARG A 102 -2.75 -4.76 -22.32
C ARG A 102 -1.31 -4.97 -22.78
N LEU A 103 -0.91 -4.34 -23.89
CA LEU A 103 0.46 -4.42 -24.43
C LEU A 103 1.50 -3.93 -23.42
N TRP A 104 1.20 -2.81 -22.75
CA TRP A 104 2.10 -2.24 -21.75
C TRP A 104 2.25 -3.17 -20.54
N GLY A 105 1.16 -3.76 -20.06
CA GLY A 105 1.17 -4.72 -18.97
C GLY A 105 2.04 -5.94 -19.30
N TYR A 106 1.89 -6.50 -20.50
CA TYR A 106 2.77 -7.59 -20.95
C TYR A 106 4.24 -7.17 -21.03
N SER A 107 4.54 -5.96 -21.55
CA SER A 107 5.91 -5.46 -21.63
C SER A 107 6.56 -5.33 -20.25
N VAL A 108 5.91 -4.68 -19.29
CA VAL A 108 6.49 -4.46 -17.96
C VAL A 108 6.57 -5.75 -17.16
N LEU A 109 5.61 -6.64 -17.35
CA LEU A 109 5.66 -7.99 -16.80
C LEU A 109 6.52 -8.95 -17.64
N GLY A 110 7.28 -8.48 -18.64
CA GLY A 110 8.21 -9.30 -19.40
C GLY A 110 7.57 -10.54 -20.04
N ARG A 111 6.26 -10.49 -20.30
CA ARG A 111 5.48 -11.55 -20.94
C ARG A 111 5.63 -11.42 -22.45
N LEU A 112 6.84 -11.65 -22.95
CA LEU A 112 7.20 -11.30 -24.33
C LEU A 112 6.44 -12.13 -25.38
N ASP A 113 6.12 -13.38 -25.09
CA ASP A 113 5.30 -14.22 -25.97
C ASP A 113 3.89 -13.63 -26.11
N ALA A 114 3.22 -13.37 -24.98
CA ALA A 114 1.88 -12.76 -24.97
C ALA A 114 1.87 -11.34 -25.58
N LEU A 115 2.94 -10.57 -25.35
CA LEU A 115 3.13 -9.27 -26.00
C LEU A 115 3.17 -9.42 -27.52
N ARG A 116 3.93 -10.37 -28.04
CA ARG A 116 4.03 -10.63 -29.48
C ARG A 116 2.68 -11.03 -30.06
N ASP A 117 2.03 -12.01 -29.44
CA ASP A 117 0.76 -12.53 -29.91
C ASP A 117 -0.31 -11.43 -29.96
N ALA A 118 -0.37 -10.59 -28.92
CA ALA A 118 -1.30 -9.46 -28.87
C ALA A 118 -1.05 -8.43 -29.98
N ILE A 119 0.21 -8.12 -30.31
CA ILE A 119 0.53 -7.20 -31.43
C ILE A 119 0.04 -7.79 -32.77
N LEU A 120 0.33 -9.07 -33.00
CA LEU A 120 -0.06 -9.75 -34.23
C LEU A 120 -1.58 -9.84 -34.33
N GLU A 121 -2.28 -10.11 -33.23
CA GLU A 121 -3.75 -10.06 -33.14
C GLU A 121 -4.28 -8.67 -33.50
N ILE A 122 -3.80 -7.62 -32.82
CA ILE A 122 -4.22 -6.23 -33.00
C ILE A 122 -4.05 -5.79 -34.47
N LYS A 123 -2.93 -6.12 -35.11
CA LYS A 123 -2.68 -5.76 -36.51
C LYS A 123 -3.66 -6.40 -37.50
N ARG A 124 -4.19 -7.59 -37.18
CA ARG A 124 -5.19 -8.24 -38.03
C ARG A 124 -6.59 -7.68 -37.82
N GLN A 125 -6.88 -7.15 -36.63
CA GLN A 125 -8.24 -6.78 -36.22
C GLN A 125 -8.48 -5.27 -36.24
N ILE A 126 -7.47 -4.46 -35.94
CA ILE A 126 -7.61 -3.01 -35.78
C ILE A 126 -7.22 -2.30 -37.09
N PRO A 127 -8.10 -1.44 -37.62
CA PRO A 127 -7.81 -0.63 -38.82
C PRO A 127 -6.54 0.23 -38.68
N ALA A 128 -5.83 0.44 -39.79
CA ALA A 128 -4.53 1.12 -39.80
C ALA A 128 -4.57 2.61 -39.39
N ASP A 129 -5.75 3.22 -39.38
CA ASP A 129 -5.99 4.61 -38.95
C ASP A 129 -6.17 4.76 -37.43
N ARG A 130 -6.31 3.65 -36.69
CA ARG A 130 -6.38 3.66 -35.22
C ARG A 130 -4.99 3.60 -34.60
N HIS A 131 -4.64 4.64 -33.85
CA HIS A 131 -3.37 4.69 -33.13
C HIS A 131 -3.42 3.91 -31.81
N VAL A 132 -2.79 2.74 -31.79
CA VAL A 132 -2.51 1.99 -30.56
C VAL A 132 -1.02 2.16 -30.24
N ASN A 133 -0.66 2.42 -28.97
CA ASN A 133 0.73 2.68 -28.62
C ASN A 133 1.55 1.37 -28.58
N TRP A 134 2.38 1.15 -29.60
CA TRP A 134 3.19 -0.08 -29.76
C TRP A 134 4.67 0.12 -29.42
N GLN A 135 5.06 1.25 -28.83
CA GLN A 135 6.48 1.56 -28.65
C GLN A 135 7.22 0.48 -27.85
N HIS A 136 6.57 -0.08 -26.84
CA HIS A 136 7.08 -1.19 -26.02
C HIS A 136 7.09 -2.54 -26.74
N ALA A 137 6.30 -2.65 -27.80
CA ALA A 137 6.01 -3.85 -28.58
C ALA A 137 6.92 -3.98 -29.81
N ARG A 138 7.41 -2.86 -30.35
CA ARG A 138 8.20 -2.78 -31.59
C ARG A 138 9.46 -3.65 -31.59
N GLN A 139 10.06 -3.85 -30.41
CA GLN A 139 11.27 -4.64 -30.29
C GLN A 139 11.01 -6.14 -30.51
N VAL A 140 9.88 -6.66 -30.02
CA VAL A 140 9.56 -8.10 -30.10
C VAL A 140 8.86 -8.50 -31.40
N GLU A 141 8.23 -7.53 -32.08
CA GLU A 141 7.44 -7.74 -33.29
C GLU A 141 8.19 -8.53 -34.38
N ASN A 142 9.43 -8.13 -34.67
CA ASN A 142 10.25 -8.68 -35.76
C ASN A 142 11.28 -9.72 -35.29
N MET A 143 11.27 -10.11 -34.01
CA MET A 143 12.19 -11.13 -33.52
C MET A 143 11.81 -12.52 -34.05
N PRO A 144 12.71 -13.49 -34.22
CA PRO A 144 12.31 -14.88 -34.47
C PRO A 144 11.53 -15.45 -33.28
N ASP A 145 10.52 -16.29 -33.51
CA ASP A 145 9.69 -16.90 -32.43
C ASP A 145 10.53 -17.62 -31.38
N ILE A 146 11.57 -18.34 -31.83
CA ILE A 146 12.50 -19.02 -30.94
C ILE A 146 13.23 -18.03 -30.02
N THR A 147 13.56 -16.84 -30.52
CA THR A 147 14.22 -15.78 -29.75
C THR A 147 13.29 -15.21 -28.69
N VAL A 148 12.02 -14.93 -29.03
CA VAL A 148 11.03 -14.40 -28.08
C VAL A 148 10.79 -15.39 -26.94
N ARG A 149 10.57 -16.67 -27.27
CA ARG A 149 10.39 -17.74 -26.28
C ARG A 149 11.61 -17.93 -25.38
N THR A 150 12.81 -17.92 -25.97
CA THR A 150 14.06 -18.08 -25.20
C THR A 150 14.26 -16.91 -24.24
N LEU A 151 14.02 -15.68 -24.70
CA LEU A 151 14.14 -14.49 -23.87
C LEU A 151 13.07 -14.44 -22.77
N ALA A 152 11.83 -14.80 -23.08
CA ALA A 152 10.74 -14.89 -22.12
C ALA A 152 11.05 -15.91 -21.02
N ALA A 153 11.52 -17.11 -21.38
CA ALA A 153 11.94 -18.15 -20.44
C ALA A 153 13.08 -17.65 -19.54
N ARG A 154 14.07 -16.95 -20.11
CA ARG A 154 15.18 -16.38 -19.34
C ARG A 154 14.72 -15.30 -18.36
N ILE A 155 13.80 -14.42 -18.76
CA ILE A 155 13.24 -13.40 -17.87
C ILE A 155 12.45 -14.05 -16.73
N ALA A 156 11.66 -15.09 -17.02
CA ALA A 156 10.92 -15.84 -16.01
C ALA A 156 11.87 -16.52 -15.02
N GLU A 157 12.91 -17.19 -15.51
CA GLU A 157 13.95 -17.83 -14.70
C GLU A 157 14.64 -16.81 -13.77
N LEU A 158 15.08 -15.66 -14.29
CA LEU A 158 15.72 -14.62 -13.50
C LEU A 158 14.81 -14.09 -12.39
N ARG A 159 13.51 -13.94 -12.66
CA ARG A 159 12.54 -13.52 -11.64
C ARG A 159 12.35 -14.56 -10.55
N THR A 160 12.15 -15.82 -10.93
CA THR A 160 12.02 -16.92 -9.96
C THR A 160 13.28 -17.00 -9.09
N ARG A 161 14.45 -16.89 -9.70
CA ARG A 161 15.72 -16.87 -8.98
C ARG A 161 15.80 -15.69 -8.02
N SER A 162 15.47 -14.47 -8.45
CA SER A 162 15.49 -13.30 -7.55
C SER A 162 14.49 -13.42 -6.39
N VAL A 163 13.33 -14.05 -6.61
CA VAL A 163 12.38 -14.34 -5.53
C VAL A 163 12.97 -15.35 -4.55
N GLU A 164 13.56 -16.43 -5.05
CA GLU A 164 14.17 -17.46 -4.21
C GLU A 164 15.43 -16.96 -3.48
N GLU A 165 16.26 -16.14 -4.12
CA GLU A 165 17.40 -15.46 -3.49
C GLU A 165 16.93 -14.53 -2.37
N ARG A 166 15.85 -13.78 -2.57
CA ARG A 166 15.27 -12.94 -1.50
C ARG A 166 14.71 -13.80 -0.38
N ARG A 167 14.00 -14.88 -0.70
CA ARG A 167 13.42 -15.80 0.27
C ARG A 167 14.51 -16.47 1.11
N THR A 168 15.50 -17.06 0.46
CA THR A 168 16.65 -17.70 1.13
C THR A 168 17.48 -16.69 1.93
N HIS A 169 17.74 -15.48 1.41
CA HIS A 169 18.42 -14.43 2.16
C HIS A 169 17.64 -13.99 3.41
N THR A 170 16.32 -13.92 3.32
CA THR A 170 15.42 -13.61 4.44
C THR A 170 15.37 -14.76 5.46
N GLU A 171 15.34 -16.01 5.01
CA GLU A 171 15.32 -17.22 5.86
C GLU A 171 16.67 -17.47 6.56
N THR A 172 17.79 -17.12 5.92
CA THR A 172 19.15 -17.44 6.43
C THR A 172 19.79 -16.31 7.24
N THR A 173 19.41 -15.06 7.00
CA THR A 173 19.97 -13.92 7.73
C THR A 173 19.03 -13.54 8.87
N LYS A 174 19.39 -13.97 10.09
CA LYS A 174 18.69 -13.58 11.31
C LYS A 174 19.09 -12.15 11.67
N VAL A 175 18.30 -11.18 11.24
CA VAL A 175 18.49 -9.76 11.57
C VAL A 175 17.38 -9.34 12.52
N VAL A 176 17.74 -8.55 13.52
CA VAL A 176 16.80 -7.89 14.43
C VAL A 176 17.17 -6.41 14.45
N THR A 177 16.24 -5.54 14.06
CA THR A 177 16.40 -4.08 14.21
C THR A 177 15.14 -3.50 14.78
N TRP A 178 15.25 -2.41 15.55
CA TRP A 178 14.07 -1.82 16.16
C TRP A 178 14.27 -0.33 16.45
N THR A 179 13.16 0.40 16.58
CA THR A 179 13.17 1.83 16.87
C THR A 179 11.90 2.24 17.64
N PRO A 180 12.00 3.13 18.65
CA PRO A 180 10.83 3.72 19.27
C PRO A 180 10.19 4.77 18.34
N ARG A 181 8.87 4.71 18.16
CA ARG A 181 8.11 5.65 17.31
C ARG A 181 7.05 6.40 18.12
N PRO A 182 6.89 7.72 17.92
CA PRO A 182 5.76 8.43 18.51
C PRO A 182 4.44 7.95 17.89
N ARG A 183 3.42 7.71 18.74
CA ARG A 183 2.11 7.24 18.30
C ARG A 183 1.34 8.39 17.63
N LYS A 184 0.86 8.20 16.38
CA LYS A 184 0.06 9.22 15.67
C LYS A 184 -1.41 9.20 16.15
N ALA A 185 -1.74 10.04 17.15
CA ALA A 185 -3.09 10.50 17.60
C ALA A 185 -4.18 9.43 17.93
N PRO A 186 -5.17 9.69 18.82
CA PRO A 186 -5.36 10.81 19.75
C PRO A 186 -5.02 10.47 21.22
N LEU A 187 -4.32 9.37 21.49
CA LEU A 187 -3.89 8.97 22.85
C LEU A 187 -2.45 9.45 23.10
N THR A 188 -2.31 10.55 23.85
CA THR A 188 -1.18 11.50 23.80
C THR A 188 0.01 11.25 24.72
N ASP A 189 0.16 10.09 25.38
CA ASP A 189 1.26 9.90 26.35
C ASP A 189 2.17 8.68 26.09
N GLY A 190 2.03 7.99 24.94
CA GLY A 190 2.79 6.76 24.67
C GLY A 190 3.60 6.77 23.38
N ILE A 191 4.67 5.96 23.36
CA ILE A 191 5.39 5.55 22.16
C ILE A 191 5.05 4.10 21.79
N GLU A 192 5.21 3.78 20.51
CA GLU A 192 5.18 2.42 20.01
C GLU A 192 6.62 1.93 19.83
N LEU A 193 7.00 0.88 20.53
CA LEU A 193 8.25 0.17 20.30
C LEU A 193 8.04 -0.69 19.06
N PHE A 194 8.84 -0.46 18.01
CA PHE A 194 8.65 -1.11 16.72
C PHE A 194 9.93 -1.85 16.30
N GLY A 195 9.85 -3.17 16.20
CA GLY A 195 10.91 -4.07 15.78
C GLY A 195 10.62 -4.75 14.45
N TRP A 196 11.68 -5.19 13.81
CA TRP A 196 11.66 -5.95 12.58
C TRP A 196 12.64 -7.10 12.70
N SER A 197 12.21 -8.30 12.30
CA SER A 197 13.09 -9.46 12.21
C SER A 197 12.90 -10.27 10.93
N SER A 198 14.00 -10.83 10.44
CA SER A 198 14.02 -11.75 9.31
C SER A 198 14.38 -13.17 9.78
N GLY A 199 13.73 -14.20 9.24
CA GLY A 199 14.02 -15.60 9.57
C GLY A 199 13.67 -16.02 11.01
N LEU A 200 12.84 -15.24 11.71
CA LEU A 200 12.45 -15.42 13.12
C LEU A 200 10.93 -15.30 13.31
N SER A 201 10.11 -15.84 12.40
CA SER A 201 8.65 -15.69 12.44
C SER A 201 7.96 -16.40 13.60
N GLU A 202 8.55 -17.50 14.08
CA GLU A 202 8.05 -18.27 15.22
C GLU A 202 8.60 -17.75 16.57
N ALA A 203 9.29 -16.61 16.56
CA ALA A 203 9.93 -16.11 17.77
C ALA A 203 8.92 -15.61 18.81
N ARG A 204 9.25 -15.82 20.09
CA ARG A 204 8.66 -15.03 21.17
C ARG A 204 9.50 -13.77 21.31
N ALA A 205 8.87 -12.61 21.29
CA ALA A 205 9.57 -11.33 21.35
C ALA A 205 9.09 -10.47 22.52
N TRP A 206 10.02 -9.72 23.11
CA TRP A 206 9.72 -8.75 24.16
C TRP A 206 10.72 -7.60 24.12
N PHE A 207 10.27 -6.42 24.57
CA PHE A 207 11.14 -5.28 24.79
C PHE A 207 11.51 -5.20 26.26
N VAL A 208 12.80 -5.01 26.56
CA VAL A 208 13.29 -4.74 27.91
C VAL A 208 13.44 -3.24 28.09
N VAL A 209 12.89 -2.70 29.18
CA VAL A 209 13.03 -1.31 29.60
C VAL A 209 13.82 -1.25 30.90
N ASP A 210 14.90 -0.47 30.89
CA ASP A 210 15.78 -0.20 32.03
C ASP A 210 16.25 -1.47 32.77
N ASP A 211 16.55 -2.53 32.01
CA ASP A 211 17.01 -3.85 32.49
C ASP A 211 16.08 -4.58 33.47
N ALA A 212 14.82 -4.14 33.62
CA ALA A 212 13.94 -4.64 34.68
C ALA A 212 12.49 -4.91 34.26
N HIS A 213 12.08 -4.43 33.09
CA HIS A 213 10.68 -4.55 32.65
C HIS A 213 10.59 -5.16 31.26
N ASP A 214 9.97 -6.33 31.19
CA ASP A 214 9.69 -7.02 29.94
C ASP A 214 8.30 -6.65 29.44
N ILE A 215 8.24 -6.06 28.25
CA ILE A 215 6.99 -5.74 27.56
C ILE A 215 6.83 -6.74 26.40
N PRO A 216 5.86 -7.67 26.48
CA PRO A 216 5.61 -8.61 25.39
C PRO A 216 5.34 -7.89 24.07
N ALA A 217 5.98 -8.34 23.00
CA ALA A 217 5.77 -7.79 21.66
C ALA A 217 4.82 -8.67 20.85
N THR A 218 3.95 -8.04 20.06
CA THR A 218 3.05 -8.73 19.13
C THR A 218 3.72 -8.83 17.77
N GLY A 219 3.80 -10.05 17.22
CA GLY A 219 4.39 -10.32 15.91
C GLY A 219 3.37 -10.34 14.79
N ARG A 220 3.68 -9.72 13.65
CA ARG A 220 2.90 -9.84 12.41
C ARG A 220 3.83 -10.14 11.24
N VAL A 221 3.59 -11.25 10.55
CA VAL A 221 4.34 -11.62 9.35
C VAL A 221 3.91 -10.73 8.18
N GLN A 222 4.88 -10.11 7.51
CA GLN A 222 4.69 -9.29 6.33
C GLN A 222 5.92 -9.42 5.41
N ASP A 223 5.69 -9.77 4.14
CA ASP A 223 6.72 -9.84 3.09
C ASP A 223 7.97 -10.66 3.45
N GLY A 224 7.79 -11.77 4.18
CA GLY A 224 8.87 -12.67 4.62
C GLY A 224 9.57 -12.26 5.92
N ALA A 225 9.23 -11.11 6.49
CA ALA A 225 9.72 -10.65 7.78
C ALA A 225 8.61 -10.62 8.83
N THR A 226 8.99 -10.48 10.11
CA THR A 226 8.04 -10.30 11.22
C THR A 226 8.23 -8.93 11.83
N LEU A 227 7.14 -8.19 11.89
CA LEU A 227 7.04 -6.90 12.56
C LEU A 227 6.61 -7.13 14.00
N TRP A 228 7.39 -6.57 14.93
CA TRP A 228 7.14 -6.66 16.36
C TRP A 228 6.70 -5.30 16.87
N SER A 229 5.61 -5.24 17.62
CA SER A 229 5.24 -3.99 18.28
C SER A 229 4.73 -4.16 19.69
N ALA A 230 4.99 -3.14 20.51
CA ALA A 230 4.45 -3.02 21.86
C ALA A 230 4.24 -1.54 22.24
N PRO A 231 3.15 -1.20 22.94
CA PRO A 231 2.97 0.13 23.50
C PRO A 231 3.86 0.33 24.74
N PHE A 232 4.45 1.52 24.88
CA PHE A 232 5.19 1.92 26.07
C PHE A 232 4.91 3.37 26.44
N ILE A 233 4.70 3.64 27.74
CA ILE A 233 4.48 4.98 28.28
C ILE A 233 5.75 5.37 29.04
N PRO A 234 6.60 6.23 28.47
CA PRO A 234 7.84 6.64 29.12
C PRO A 234 7.53 7.57 30.30
N SER A 235 8.37 7.49 31.34
CA SER A 235 8.30 8.43 32.45
C SER A 235 8.80 9.81 31.99
N ALA A 236 8.00 10.85 32.18
CA ALA A 236 8.32 12.20 31.75
C ALA A 236 9.70 12.66 32.26
N GLY A 237 10.53 13.20 31.36
CA GLY A 237 11.86 13.68 31.68
C GLY A 237 12.89 12.59 32.05
N LYS A 238 12.57 11.30 31.91
CA LYS A 238 13.54 10.21 32.11
C LYS A 238 14.18 9.77 30.80
N HIS A 239 15.41 9.30 30.95
CA HIS A 239 16.12 8.51 29.96
C HIS A 239 15.77 7.04 30.18
N HIS A 240 15.35 6.36 29.12
CA HIS A 240 15.07 4.93 29.15
C HIS A 240 16.06 4.18 28.26
N ARG A 241 16.64 3.10 28.78
CA ARG A 241 17.36 2.10 27.98
C ARG A 241 16.38 1.05 27.54
N LEU A 242 16.34 0.82 26.25
CA LEU A 242 15.37 -0.08 25.63
C LEU A 242 16.15 -1.11 24.81
N ARG A 243 15.68 -2.36 24.78
CA ARG A 243 16.26 -3.42 23.95
C ARG A 243 15.17 -4.36 23.48
N LEU A 244 15.29 -4.91 22.28
CA LEU A 244 14.41 -5.95 21.76
C LEU A 244 15.10 -7.31 21.85
N TYR A 245 14.42 -8.29 22.42
CA TYR A 245 14.84 -9.68 22.44
C TYR A 245 13.85 -10.55 21.68
N LEU A 246 14.39 -11.55 20.99
CA LEU A 246 13.62 -12.59 20.32
C LEU A 246 14.17 -13.96 20.74
N GLU A 247 13.29 -14.91 20.99
CA GLU A 247 13.65 -16.29 21.33
C GLU A 247 12.99 -17.27 20.36
N VAL A 248 13.79 -18.14 19.76
CA VAL A 248 13.33 -19.26 18.92
C VAL A 248 14.06 -20.52 19.38
N ASP A 249 13.33 -21.58 19.72
CA ASP A 249 13.88 -22.88 20.14
C ASP A 249 14.94 -22.77 21.26
N GLY A 250 14.74 -21.85 22.21
CA GLY A 250 15.67 -21.59 23.31
C GLY A 250 16.92 -20.79 22.94
N GLN A 251 17.07 -20.38 21.68
CA GLN A 251 18.13 -19.46 21.24
C GLN A 251 17.64 -18.01 21.32
N LEU A 252 18.39 -17.18 22.05
CA LEU A 252 18.13 -15.75 22.22
C LEU A 252 18.85 -14.92 21.13
N PHE A 253 18.13 -13.96 20.56
CA PHE A 253 18.61 -12.97 19.61
C PHE A 253 18.43 -11.57 20.20
N ASP A 254 19.53 -10.80 20.24
CA ASP A 254 19.56 -9.43 20.75
C ASP A 254 19.48 -8.44 19.58
N GLY A 255 18.45 -7.58 19.60
CA GLY A 255 18.20 -6.53 18.62
C GLY A 255 18.99 -5.24 18.83
N GLY A 256 19.86 -5.19 19.83
CA GLY A 256 20.63 -4.03 20.21
C GLY A 256 19.89 -3.07 21.14
N GLU A 257 20.65 -2.29 21.88
CA GLU A 257 20.13 -1.27 22.79
C GLU A 257 19.89 0.06 22.05
N VAL A 258 18.78 0.73 22.36
CA VAL A 258 18.50 2.11 21.95
C VAL A 258 18.12 2.91 23.19
N THR A 259 18.61 4.14 23.28
CA THR A 259 18.21 5.08 24.32
C THR A 259 17.07 5.96 23.85
N TYR A 260 16.06 6.15 24.70
CA TYR A 260 14.94 7.04 24.45
C TYR A 260 14.83 8.10 25.53
N ASN A 261 14.75 9.37 25.11
CA ASN A 261 14.63 10.51 26.00
C ASN A 261 13.19 11.00 26.00
N SER A 262 12.48 10.80 27.11
CA SER A 262 11.12 11.31 27.21
C SER A 262 11.13 12.84 27.30
N PRO A 263 10.36 13.56 26.47
CA PRO A 263 10.24 14.99 26.60
C PRO A 263 9.71 15.37 27.99
N GLN A 264 10.22 16.45 28.58
CA GLN A 264 9.67 17.00 29.80
C GLN A 264 8.28 17.58 29.51
N ARG A 265 7.28 17.27 30.36
CA ARG A 265 5.99 17.96 30.30
C ARG A 265 6.23 19.42 30.65
N GLN A 266 6.12 20.32 29.67
CA GLN A 266 5.99 21.74 29.98
C GLN A 266 4.65 21.93 30.71
N PRO A 267 4.63 22.61 31.87
CA PRO A 267 3.36 23.01 32.48
C PRO A 267 2.62 23.92 31.50
N PRO A 268 1.27 23.85 31.44
CA PRO A 268 0.51 24.75 30.59
C PRO A 268 0.86 26.19 30.96
N SER A 269 1.32 26.96 29.99
CA SER A 269 1.62 28.38 30.15
C SER A 269 0.40 29.07 30.74
N ALA A 270 0.52 29.56 31.98
CA ALA A 270 -0.52 30.36 32.60
C ALA A 270 -0.80 31.56 31.71
N THR A 271 -1.98 31.59 31.09
CA THR A 271 -2.46 32.74 30.35
C THR A 271 -2.70 33.85 31.37
N THR A 272 -1.73 34.75 31.53
CA THR A 272 -1.94 36.00 32.27
C THR A 272 -2.91 36.85 31.47
N GLY A 273 -4.18 36.82 31.89
CA GLY A 273 -5.17 37.82 31.50
C GLY A 273 -4.73 39.18 32.01
N SER A 274 -4.09 39.96 31.16
CA SER A 274 -3.91 41.40 31.36
C SER A 274 -5.22 42.08 30.98
N ALA A 275 -6.00 42.44 31.99
CA ALA A 275 -7.12 43.37 31.85
C ALA A 275 -6.54 44.76 31.56
N ALA A 276 -6.70 45.23 30.32
CA ALA A 276 -6.43 46.61 29.97
C ALA A 276 -7.55 47.49 30.52
N GLU A 277 -7.18 48.34 31.49
CA GLU A 277 -7.99 49.45 31.97
C GLU A 277 -8.30 50.43 30.83
N ASN A 278 -9.58 50.73 30.66
CA ASN A 278 -10.07 51.81 29.83
C ASN A 278 -9.71 53.17 30.46
N GLY A 279 -8.65 53.80 29.96
CA GLY A 279 -8.35 55.20 30.20
C GLY A 279 -8.85 56.06 29.04
N SER A 280 -9.99 56.71 29.24
CA SER A 280 -10.50 57.79 28.39
C SER A 280 -9.53 58.96 28.31
N THR A 281 -9.16 59.38 27.10
CA THR A 281 -8.62 60.73 26.87
C THR A 281 -9.25 61.32 25.62
N SER A 282 -9.99 62.41 25.84
CA SER A 282 -10.62 63.28 24.85
C SER A 282 -9.61 63.90 23.88
N LEU A 283 -10.03 64.04 22.61
CA LEU A 283 -9.48 64.99 21.66
C LEU A 283 -10.38 66.23 21.64
N ILE A 284 -9.76 67.39 21.85
CA ILE A 284 -9.99 68.60 21.03
C ILE A 284 -8.96 68.52 19.92
#